data_AF-A0AAD7NAT8-F1
#
_entry.id   AF-A0AAD7NAT8-F1
#
_cell.length_a   1.000
_cell.length_b   1.000
_cell.length_c   1.000
_cell.angle_alpha   90.00
_cell.angle_beta   90.00
_cell.angle_gamma   90.00
#
_symmetry.space_group_name_H-M   'P 1'
#
loop_
_entity.id
_entity.type
_entity.pdbx_description
1 polymer ?
#
loop_
_entity_poly.entity_id
_entity_poly.type
_entity_poly.pdbx_seq_one_letter_code
_entity_poly.pdbx_strand_id
1 'polypeptide(L)'
;MEDRFNRRHGYPFVLLNDQPFTEEFKRRLNAVASGEVFYGQVLREHWVQPDWVDEDRATKGREQLVADNVIYGGSVSYRNMCRFNSGFFFHHPLLQSFRWYWRIEPDVHFHCDVNFDPFLFMQDRGKVHGEFFCDAECGGFFFFLL
;
A
#
# COMPACT_ATOMS: atom_id res chain seq x y z
N MET A 1 -0.01 -13.46 5.78
CA MET A 1 -1.34 -13.14 5.22
C MET A 1 -2.04 -14.38 4.68
N GLU A 2 -1.57 -14.97 3.58
CA GLU A 2 -2.16 -16.17 2.96
C GLU A 2 -2.34 -17.33 3.96
N ASP A 3 -1.27 -17.72 4.67
CA ASP A 3 -1.31 -18.83 5.61
C ASP A 3 -2.18 -18.60 6.85
N ARG A 4 -2.42 -17.33 7.21
CA ARG A 4 -3.10 -16.94 8.47
C ARG A 4 -4.55 -16.53 8.26
N PHE A 5 -4.93 -16.14 7.05
CA PHE A 5 -6.23 -15.56 6.75
C PHE A 5 -6.69 -15.89 5.32
N ASN A 6 -6.01 -15.32 4.31
CA ASN A 6 -6.64 -15.12 3.01
C ASN A 6 -6.90 -16.42 2.23
N ARG A 7 -6.12 -17.49 2.46
CA ARG A 7 -6.35 -18.80 1.85
C ARG A 7 -7.76 -19.36 2.11
N ARG A 8 -8.41 -18.93 3.21
CA ARG A 8 -9.78 -19.36 3.58
C ARG A 8 -10.88 -18.50 2.96
N HIS A 9 -10.59 -17.25 2.62
CA HIS A 9 -11.60 -16.27 2.15
C HIS A 9 -11.47 -15.97 0.65
N GLY A 10 -10.29 -16.15 0.06
CA GLY A 10 -10.07 -16.00 -1.37
C GLY A 10 -10.20 -14.56 -1.87
N TYR A 11 -9.90 -13.57 -1.02
CA TYR A 11 -10.02 -12.18 -1.42
C TYR A 11 -8.91 -11.76 -2.40
N PRO A 12 -9.24 -10.88 -3.36
CA PRO A 12 -8.31 -10.44 -4.39
C PRO A 12 -7.19 -9.55 -3.82
N PHE A 13 -6.12 -9.47 -4.60
CA PHE A 13 -4.97 -8.61 -4.39
C PHE A 13 -4.98 -7.50 -5.44
N VAL A 14 -4.66 -6.27 -5.06
CA VAL A 14 -4.54 -5.15 -6.01
C VAL A 14 -3.20 -4.47 -5.82
N LEU A 15 -2.25 -4.79 -6.70
CA LEU A 15 -0.91 -4.24 -6.62
C LEU A 15 -0.80 -3.00 -7.50
N LEU A 16 -0.44 -1.89 -6.87
CA LEU A 16 -0.23 -0.61 -7.54
C LEU A 16 1.24 -0.23 -7.46
N ASN A 17 1.80 0.19 -8.58
CA ASN A 17 3.19 0.67 -8.64
C ASN A 17 3.32 1.83 -9.62
N ASP A 18 4.30 2.72 -9.42
CA ASP A 18 4.56 3.83 -10.35
C ASP A 18 5.20 3.34 -11.66
N GLN A 19 5.87 2.19 -11.61
CA GLN A 19 6.44 1.50 -12.77
C GLN A 19 5.66 0.23 -13.13
N PRO A 20 5.71 -0.23 -14.40
CA PRO A 20 5.12 -1.51 -14.79
C PRO A 20 5.71 -2.69 -14.00
N PHE A 21 4.85 -3.59 -13.54
CA PHE A 21 5.29 -4.86 -12.95
C PHE A 21 5.89 -5.78 -14.01
N THR A 22 6.98 -6.46 -13.67
CA THR A 22 7.62 -7.44 -14.56
C THR A 22 6.79 -8.74 -14.63
N GLU A 23 6.87 -9.45 -15.75
CA GLU A 23 6.19 -10.74 -15.91
C GLU A 23 6.68 -11.79 -14.90
N GLU A 24 7.96 -11.74 -14.52
CA GLU A 24 8.48 -12.60 -13.47
C GLU A 24 7.81 -12.32 -12.12
N PHE A 25 7.64 -11.05 -11.76
CA PHE A 25 6.98 -10.67 -10.51
C PHE A 25 5.53 -11.15 -10.50
N LYS A 26 4.79 -10.88 -11.58
CA LYS A 26 3.39 -11.35 -11.72
C LYS A 26 3.29 -12.86 -11.61
N ARG A 27 4.17 -13.61 -12.28
CA ARG A 27 4.21 -15.07 -12.23
C ARG A 27 4.46 -15.59 -10.81
N ARG A 28 5.45 -15.03 -10.11
CA ARG A 28 5.78 -15.44 -8.73
C ARG A 28 4.63 -15.17 -7.77
N LEU A 29 3.99 -14.01 -7.88
CA LEU A 29 2.90 -13.64 -6.99
C LEU A 29 1.63 -14.45 -7.26
N ASN A 30 1.27 -14.65 -8.53
CA ASN A 30 0.12 -15.48 -8.91
C ASN A 30 0.28 -16.95 -8.46
N ALA A 31 1.50 -17.44 -8.27
CA ALA A 31 1.75 -18.80 -7.78
C ALA A 31 1.50 -18.96 -6.27
N VAL A 32 1.44 -17.86 -5.51
CA VAL A 32 1.28 -17.89 -4.04
C VAL A 32 -0.04 -17.29 -3.56
N ALA A 33 -0.64 -16.38 -4.33
CA ALA A 33 -1.93 -15.77 -4.02
C ALA A 33 -3.06 -16.79 -4.21
N SER A 34 -3.95 -16.92 -3.22
CA SER A 34 -5.14 -17.78 -3.36
C SER A 34 -6.28 -17.12 -4.13
N GLY A 35 -6.31 -15.78 -4.14
CA GLY A 35 -7.32 -14.96 -4.82
C GLY A 35 -6.84 -14.40 -6.16
N GLU A 36 -7.74 -13.74 -6.89
CA GLU A 36 -7.40 -13.01 -8.11
C GLU A 36 -6.40 -11.88 -7.81
N VAL A 37 -5.45 -11.65 -8.72
CA VAL A 37 -4.44 -10.61 -8.57
C VAL A 37 -4.55 -9.59 -9.69
N PHE A 38 -4.86 -8.36 -9.32
CA PHE A 38 -4.89 -7.20 -10.21
C PHE A 38 -3.57 -6.44 -10.13
N TYR A 39 -3.08 -6.00 -11.27
CA TYR A 39 -1.85 -5.21 -11.38
C TYR A 39 -2.19 -3.88 -12.05
N GLY A 40 -2.03 -2.78 -11.32
CA GLY A 40 -2.27 -1.42 -11.78
C GLY A 40 -1.01 -0.58 -11.81
N GLN A 41 -0.88 0.28 -12.81
CA GLN A 41 0.13 1.33 -12.82
C GLN A 41 -0.49 2.63 -12.33
N VAL A 42 0.16 3.26 -11.36
CA VAL A 42 -0.26 4.56 -10.82
C VAL A 42 -0.08 5.62 -11.90
N LEU A 43 -1.15 6.40 -12.14
CA LEU A 43 -1.10 7.56 -13.04
C LEU A 43 -0.02 8.54 -12.57
N ARG A 44 0.76 9.04 -13.52
CA ARG A 44 1.91 9.89 -13.21
C ARG A 44 1.48 11.12 -12.40
N GLU A 45 0.37 11.77 -12.75
CA GLU A 45 -0.17 12.94 -12.02
C GLU A 45 -0.54 12.65 -10.55
N HIS A 46 -0.89 11.41 -10.24
CA HIS A 46 -1.21 10.98 -8.88
C HIS A 46 0.04 10.61 -8.07
N TRP A 47 1.16 10.33 -8.74
CA TRP A 47 2.42 9.96 -8.10
C TRP A 47 3.37 11.13 -7.92
N VAL A 48 3.63 11.89 -8.98
CA VAL A 48 4.68 12.90 -8.99
C VAL A 48 4.30 14.14 -8.20
N GLN A 49 5.33 14.86 -7.76
CA GLN A 49 5.16 16.18 -7.16
C GLN A 49 4.48 17.11 -8.17
N PRO A 50 3.42 17.83 -7.77
CA PRO A 50 2.70 18.72 -8.67
C PRO A 50 3.46 20.02 -8.91
N ASP A 51 3.18 20.67 -10.04
CA ASP A 51 3.94 21.81 -10.56
C ASP A 51 3.87 23.08 -9.68
N TRP A 52 2.88 23.18 -8.79
CA TRP A 52 2.77 24.30 -7.84
C TRP A 52 3.71 24.18 -6.63
N VAL A 53 4.44 23.06 -6.50
CA VAL A 53 5.46 22.91 -5.47
C VAL A 53 6.78 23.47 -5.99
N ASP A 54 7.28 24.48 -5.27
CA ASP A 54 8.62 25.04 -5.48
C ASP A 54 9.69 23.96 -5.18
N GLU A 55 10.34 23.47 -6.22
CA GLU A 55 11.30 22.38 -6.14
C GLU A 55 12.61 22.80 -5.45
N ASP A 56 13.02 24.06 -5.54
CA ASP A 56 14.21 24.57 -4.83
C ASP A 56 13.94 24.61 -3.33
N ARG A 57 12.75 25.07 -2.93
CA ARG A 57 12.31 25.04 -1.53
C ARG A 57 12.14 23.60 -1.02
N ALA A 58 11.57 22.71 -1.83
CA ALA A 58 11.40 21.30 -1.47
C ALA A 58 12.76 20.61 -1.30
N THR A 59 13.74 20.91 -2.17
CA THR A 59 15.11 20.40 -2.07
C THR A 59 15.77 20.81 -0.77
N LYS A 60 15.74 22.11 -0.42
CA LYS A 60 16.29 22.61 0.85
C LYS A 60 15.64 21.96 2.06
N GLY A 61 14.33 21.74 2.02
CA GLY A 61 13.61 21.02 3.07
C GLY A 61 14.09 19.57 3.21
N ARG A 62 14.28 18.86 2.09
CA ARG A 62 14.81 17.50 2.08
C ARG A 62 16.25 17.43 2.60
N GLU A 63 17.11 18.38 2.22
CA GLU A 63 18.48 18.50 2.74
C GLU A 63 18.50 18.68 4.26
N GLN A 64 17.61 19.52 4.79
CA GLN A 64 17.47 19.68 6.24
C GLN A 64 17.04 18.37 6.93
N LEU A 65 16.06 17.65 6.37
CA LEU A 65 15.63 16.36 6.90
C LEU A 65 16.77 15.32 6.90
N VAL A 66 17.65 15.36 5.90
CA VAL A 66 18.86 14.52 5.86
C VAL A 66 19.83 14.94 6.98
N ALA A 67 20.08 16.24 7.15
CA ALA A 67 20.94 16.76 8.21
C ALA A 67 20.43 16.39 9.62
N ASP A 68 19.11 16.33 9.78
CA ASP A 68 18.43 15.95 11.03
C ASP A 68 18.37 14.42 11.23
N ASN A 69 19.02 13.63 10.36
CA ASN A 69 19.01 12.15 10.38
C ASN A 69 17.59 11.54 10.31
N VAL A 70 16.67 12.20 9.62
CA VAL A 70 15.32 11.64 9.40
C VAL A 70 15.40 10.53 8.36
N ILE A 71 14.87 9.35 8.72
CA ILE A 71 14.81 8.19 7.82
C ILE A 71 14.03 8.59 6.55
N TYR A 72 14.61 8.25 5.40
CA TYR A 72 14.12 8.65 4.08
C TYR A 72 14.01 10.17 3.86
N GLY A 73 14.70 10.99 4.67
CA GLY A 73 14.70 12.45 4.65
C GLY A 73 14.79 13.04 3.24
N GLY A 74 15.78 12.56 2.48
CA GLY A 74 16.08 13.01 1.12
C GLY A 74 15.33 12.30 -0.01
N SER A 75 14.50 11.29 0.28
CA SER A 75 13.89 10.46 -0.75
C SER A 75 12.64 11.10 -1.35
N VAL A 76 12.73 11.55 -2.60
CA VAL A 76 11.57 12.08 -3.37
C VAL A 76 10.50 11.01 -3.57
N SER A 77 10.91 9.78 -3.91
CA SER A 77 9.97 8.67 -4.11
C SER A 77 9.22 8.32 -2.83
N TYR A 78 9.86 8.42 -1.66
CA TYR A 78 9.19 8.22 -0.38
C TYR A 78 8.15 9.31 -0.09
N ARG A 79 8.43 10.58 -0.43
CA ARG A 79 7.43 11.67 -0.30
C ARG A 79 6.26 11.50 -1.28
N ASN A 80 6.55 11.08 -2.51
CA ASN A 80 5.51 10.75 -3.50
C ASN A 80 4.62 9.61 -3.01
N MET A 81 5.21 8.56 -2.44
CA MET A 81 4.48 7.46 -1.81
C MET A 81 3.60 7.96 -0.65
N CYS A 82 4.13 8.80 0.26
CA CYS A 82 3.33 9.36 1.35
C CYS A 82 2.14 10.14 0.80
N ARG A 83 2.34 11.00 -0.21
CA ARG A 83 1.28 11.76 -0.88
C ARG A 83 0.24 10.83 -1.51
N PHE A 84 0.68 9.81 -2.23
CA PHE A 84 -0.20 8.85 -2.89
C PHE A 84 -1.11 8.12 -1.88
N ASN A 85 -0.54 7.68 -0.76
CA ASN A 85 -1.28 6.98 0.29
C ASN A 85 -2.20 7.90 1.10
N SER A 86 -1.87 9.18 1.22
CA SER A 86 -2.72 10.15 1.90
C SER A 86 -3.91 10.62 1.09
N GLY A 87 -3.89 10.55 -0.25
CA GLY A 87 -4.89 11.24 -1.05
C GLY A 87 -5.24 10.67 -2.42
N PHE A 88 -4.56 9.64 -2.93
CA PHE A 88 -4.74 9.22 -4.33
C PHE A 88 -5.02 7.74 -4.53
N PHE A 89 -4.59 6.86 -3.63
CA PHE A 89 -4.76 5.41 -3.86
C PHE A 89 -6.24 5.06 -4.08
N PHE A 90 -7.17 5.56 -3.24
CA PHE A 90 -8.60 5.31 -3.35
C PHE A 90 -9.28 5.91 -4.60
N HIS A 91 -8.57 6.71 -5.39
CA HIS A 91 -9.03 7.19 -6.70
C HIS A 91 -8.60 6.28 -7.87
N HIS A 92 -7.77 5.26 -7.62
CA HIS A 92 -7.31 4.37 -8.67
C HIS A 92 -8.49 3.57 -9.27
N PRO A 93 -8.58 3.40 -10.61
CA PRO A 93 -9.71 2.71 -11.26
C PRO A 93 -9.97 1.30 -10.73
N LEU A 94 -8.91 0.53 -10.47
CA LEU A 94 -9.01 -0.82 -9.89
C LEU A 94 -9.62 -0.84 -8.49
N LEU A 95 -9.70 0.30 -7.81
CA LEU A 95 -10.21 0.42 -6.45
C LEU A 95 -11.64 0.98 -6.38
N GLN A 96 -12.24 1.33 -7.52
CA GLN A 96 -13.58 1.95 -7.52
C GLN A 96 -14.71 0.96 -7.28
N SER A 97 -14.50 -0.34 -7.53
CA SER A 97 -15.47 -1.40 -7.23
C SER A 97 -15.46 -1.82 -5.76
N PHE A 98 -14.59 -1.23 -4.96
CA PHE A 98 -14.17 -1.74 -3.67
C PHE A 98 -14.54 -0.78 -2.54
N ARG A 99 -15.05 -1.32 -1.42
CA ARG A 99 -15.49 -0.54 -0.25
C ARG A 99 -14.45 -0.56 0.88
N TRP A 100 -13.72 -1.66 1.03
CA TRP A 100 -12.82 -1.92 2.14
C TRP A 100 -11.40 -2.22 1.65
N TYR A 101 -10.43 -1.95 2.51
CA TYR A 101 -9.06 -2.30 2.20
C TYR A 101 -8.28 -2.78 3.38
N TRP A 102 -7.34 -3.67 3.08
CA TRP A 102 -6.29 -4.05 3.99
C TRP A 102 -4.95 -3.70 3.35
N ARG A 103 -4.34 -2.61 3.79
CA ARG A 103 -3.00 -2.23 3.36
C ARG A 103 -1.96 -3.18 3.96
N ILE A 104 -1.07 -3.74 3.14
CA ILE A 104 -0.09 -4.76 3.59
C ILE A 104 1.26 -4.47 2.96
N GLU A 105 2.25 -4.32 3.80
CA GLU A 105 3.58 -3.92 3.39
C GLU A 105 4.50 -5.14 3.21
N PRO A 106 5.43 -5.16 2.23
CA PRO A 106 6.54 -6.08 2.22
C PRO A 106 7.21 -6.19 3.58
N ASP A 107 7.66 -7.40 3.88
CA ASP A 107 8.39 -7.75 5.10
C ASP A 107 7.57 -7.68 6.41
N VAL A 108 6.24 -7.63 6.33
CA VAL A 108 5.39 -7.78 7.51
C VAL A 108 5.11 -9.25 7.85
N HIS A 109 4.99 -9.51 9.16
CA HIS A 109 4.79 -10.85 9.70
C HIS A 109 3.43 -10.96 10.40
N PHE A 110 2.67 -12.00 10.05
CA PHE A 110 1.40 -12.32 10.70
C PHE A 110 1.61 -13.56 11.58
N HIS A 111 1.61 -13.37 12.90
CA HIS A 111 1.91 -14.43 13.86
C HIS A 111 0.67 -15.22 14.30
N CYS A 112 -0.51 -14.60 14.26
CA CYS A 112 -1.76 -15.19 14.72
C CYS A 112 -2.66 -15.58 13.53
N ASP A 113 -3.38 -16.69 13.67
CA ASP A 113 -4.43 -17.06 12.71
C ASP A 113 -5.66 -16.17 12.90
N VAL A 114 -6.18 -15.60 11.81
CA VAL A 114 -7.38 -14.76 11.81
C VAL A 114 -8.57 -15.61 11.41
N ASN A 115 -9.32 -16.08 12.39
CA ASN A 115 -10.38 -17.09 12.21
C ASN A 115 -11.78 -16.50 11.98
N PHE A 116 -11.86 -15.21 11.66
CA PHE A 116 -13.10 -14.52 11.30
C PHE A 116 -12.82 -13.63 10.09
N ASP A 117 -13.89 -13.17 9.43
CA ASP A 117 -13.78 -12.25 8.31
C ASP A 117 -13.71 -10.79 8.79
N PRO A 118 -12.56 -10.08 8.68
CA PRO A 118 -12.45 -8.72 9.16
C PRO A 118 -13.33 -7.75 8.37
N PHE A 119 -13.55 -7.97 7.07
CA PHE A 119 -14.33 -7.04 6.26
C PHE A 119 -15.81 -7.12 6.61
N LEU A 120 -16.35 -8.33 6.76
CA LEU A 120 -17.72 -8.51 7.26
C LEU A 120 -17.86 -7.98 8.69
N PHE A 121 -16.88 -8.23 9.55
CA PHE A 121 -16.88 -7.66 10.91
C PHE A 121 -16.95 -6.13 10.89
N MET A 122 -16.16 -5.48 10.03
CA MET A 122 -16.15 -4.03 9.88
C MET A 122 -17.51 -3.51 9.40
N GLN A 123 -18.10 -4.17 8.41
CA GLN A 123 -19.41 -3.82 7.86
C GLN A 123 -20.54 -4.00 8.89
N ASP A 124 -20.64 -5.17 9.50
CA ASP A 124 -21.72 -5.53 10.42
C ASP A 124 -21.72 -4.69 11.71
N ARG A 125 -20.54 -4.23 12.11
CA ARG A 125 -20.35 -3.42 13.32
C ARG A 125 -20.28 -1.92 13.04
N GLY A 126 -20.53 -1.49 11.80
CA GLY A 126 -20.50 -0.08 11.41
C GLY A 126 -19.16 0.59 11.71
N LYS A 127 -18.06 -0.16 11.58
CA LYS A 127 -16.71 0.40 11.75
C LYS A 127 -16.34 1.21 10.52
N VAL A 128 -15.29 2.01 10.62
CA VAL A 128 -14.78 2.84 9.52
C VAL A 128 -13.28 2.66 9.30
N HIS A 129 -12.55 2.22 10.32
CA HIS A 129 -11.12 1.96 10.28
C HIS A 129 -10.73 0.90 11.33
N GLY A 130 -9.67 0.14 11.04
CA GLY A 130 -9.09 -0.86 11.93
C GLY A 130 -7.57 -0.83 11.81
N GLU A 131 -6.89 -1.00 12.93
CA GLU A 131 -5.44 -0.86 13.04
C GLU A 131 -4.86 -1.99 13.90
N PHE A 132 -3.68 -2.47 13.52
CA PHE A 132 -2.92 -3.46 14.27
C PHE A 132 -1.48 -2.97 14.38
N PHE A 133 -0.97 -2.85 15.61
CA PHE A 133 0.44 -2.58 15.87
C PHE A 133 1.10 -3.77 16.57
N CYS A 134 2.24 -4.20 16.04
CA CYS A 134 3.26 -4.96 16.75
C CYS A 134 4.59 -4.29 16.40
N ASP A 135 5.25 -3.68 17.39
CA ASP A 135 6.50 -2.95 17.18
C ASP A 135 7.62 -3.86 16.64
N ALA A 136 8.10 -3.59 15.42
CA ALA A 136 9.45 -3.08 15.13
C ALA A 136 9.72 -3.10 13.61
N GLU A 137 10.06 -1.92 13.07
CA GLU A 137 10.69 -1.64 11.76
C GLU A 137 9.81 -1.70 10.48
N CYS A 138 9.76 -0.55 9.79
CA CYS A 138 8.98 -0.31 8.57
C CYS A 138 9.72 -0.77 7.30
N GLY A 139 9.26 -1.87 6.70
CA GLY A 139 9.55 -2.28 5.31
C GLY A 139 8.50 -1.75 4.31
N GLY A 140 8.90 -1.63 3.02
CA GLY A 140 8.16 -0.99 1.90
C GLY A 140 6.79 -1.60 1.61
N PHE A 141 6.04 -1.11 0.61
CA PHE A 141 4.56 -1.12 0.65
C PHE A 141 3.78 -1.84 -0.49
N PHE A 142 2.70 -2.60 -0.19
CA PHE A 142 1.74 -3.22 -1.13
C PHE A 142 0.27 -2.99 -0.69
N PHE A 143 -0.67 -3.06 -1.63
CA PHE A 143 -2.09 -2.81 -1.38
C PHE A 143 -2.92 -4.09 -1.57
N PHE A 144 -3.91 -4.31 -0.71
CA PHE A 144 -4.96 -5.30 -0.92
C PHE A 144 -6.30 -4.59 -0.72
N LEU A 145 -7.21 -4.73 -1.68
CA LEU A 145 -8.49 -4.03 -1.70
C LEU A 145 -9.61 -4.87 -2.27
N LEU A 146 -10.81 -4.63 -1.72
CA LEU A 146 -12.09 -5.27 -1.99
C LEU A 146 -13.30 -4.34 -1.84
#